data_AF-A0AAD6X8P8-F1
#
_entry.id   AF-A0AAD6X8P8-F1
#
_cell.length_a   1.000
_cell.length_b   1.000
_cell.length_c   1.000
_cell.angle_alpha   90.00
_cell.angle_beta   90.00
_cell.angle_gamma   90.00
#
_symmetry.space_group_name_H-M   'P 1'
#
loop_
_entity.id
_entity.type
_entity.pdbx_description
1 polymer ?
#
loop_
_entity_poly.entity_id
_entity_poly.type
_entity_poly.pdbx_seq_one_letter_code
_entity_poly.pdbx_strand_id
1 'polypeptide(L)'
;MVGGDESLKDPIFRAMIRAGELAGEVYFATDDNTQQVVGVAVWFPPGKSLFESEGQRGLGFDDFMTKLSPETSAFWSNAYVPVVDKFLEEVLGADGTRNSQYLNQLATDPRFQRKGIATMLLKTVHDKFADSDTPPLFAHCAANEKNARFYESCGYTVRGQIHLDAPTGGYPVIVLTK
;
A
#
# COMPACT_ATOMS: atom_id res chain seq x y z
N MET A 1 -11.99 2.88 0.56
CA MET A 1 -11.64 2.16 -0.69
C MET A 1 -12.86 1.59 -1.40
N VAL A 2 -13.74 0.82 -0.74
CA VAL A 2 -14.85 0.09 -1.41
C VAL A 2 -16.25 0.69 -1.19
N GLY A 3 -16.36 1.88 -0.59
CA GLY A 3 -17.67 2.55 -0.45
C GLY A 3 -18.68 1.84 0.45
N GLY A 4 -18.24 0.92 1.30
CA GLY A 4 -19.11 0.10 2.15
C GLY A 4 -19.59 -1.19 1.48
N ASP A 5 -19.31 -1.37 0.18
CA ASP A 5 -19.55 -2.65 -0.49
C ASP A 5 -18.37 -3.60 -0.25
N GLU A 6 -18.52 -4.41 0.78
CA GLU A 6 -17.55 -5.41 1.21
C GLU A 6 -17.24 -6.46 0.12
N SER A 7 -18.17 -6.70 -0.82
CA SER A 7 -17.96 -7.64 -1.93
C SER A 7 -16.85 -7.20 -2.88
N LEU A 8 -16.53 -5.90 -2.90
CA LEU A 8 -15.49 -5.32 -3.75
C LEU A 8 -14.08 -5.38 -3.14
N LYS A 9 -13.93 -5.86 -1.90
CA LYS A 9 -12.60 -6.04 -1.27
C LYS A 9 -11.74 -7.05 -2.02
N ASP A 10 -12.29 -8.21 -2.35
CA ASP A 10 -11.55 -9.23 -3.09
C ASP A 10 -11.10 -8.71 -4.48
N PRO A 11 -11.98 -8.11 -5.31
CA PRO A 11 -11.58 -7.48 -6.56
C PRO A 11 -10.42 -6.49 -6.45
N ILE A 12 -10.48 -5.52 -5.52
CA ILE A 12 -9.43 -4.49 -5.44
C ILE A 12 -8.09 -5.05 -4.96
N PHE A 13 -8.08 -5.91 -3.93
CA PHE A 13 -6.82 -6.49 -3.45
C PHE A 13 -6.23 -7.47 -4.47
N ARG A 14 -7.07 -8.22 -5.18
CA ARG A 14 -6.63 -9.08 -6.29
C ARG A 14 -6.01 -8.26 -7.43
N ALA A 15 -6.61 -7.12 -7.78
CA ALA A 15 -6.06 -6.21 -8.79
C ALA A 15 -4.69 -5.65 -8.34
N MET A 16 -4.54 -5.27 -7.07
CA MET A 16 -3.28 -4.77 -6.52
C MET A 16 -2.17 -5.82 -6.55
N ILE A 17 -2.47 -7.07 -6.15
CA ILE A 17 -1.50 -8.17 -6.23
C ILE A 17 -1.09 -8.42 -7.68
N ARG A 18 -2.05 -8.50 -8.62
CA ARG A 18 -1.74 -8.71 -10.04
C ARG A 18 -0.91 -7.58 -10.65
N ALA A 19 -1.20 -6.33 -10.31
CA ALA A 19 -0.38 -5.19 -10.74
C ALA A 19 1.03 -5.25 -10.14
N GLY A 20 1.15 -5.67 -8.87
CA GLY A 20 2.42 -5.95 -8.21
C GLY A 20 3.23 -7.05 -8.92
N GLU A 21 2.60 -8.16 -9.28
CA GLU A 21 3.24 -9.24 -10.05
C GLU A 21 3.73 -8.76 -11.43
N LEU A 22 3.02 -7.82 -12.06
CA LEU A 22 3.38 -7.32 -13.39
C LEU A 22 4.54 -6.30 -13.36
N ALA A 23 4.56 -5.40 -12.37
CA ALA A 23 5.42 -4.22 -12.42
C ALA A 23 6.07 -3.82 -11.07
N GLY A 24 5.80 -4.57 -10.01
CA GLY A 24 6.34 -4.37 -8.68
C GLY A 24 7.05 -5.62 -8.15
N GLU A 25 6.96 -5.82 -6.84
CA GLU A 25 7.48 -7.00 -6.13
C GLU A 25 6.45 -7.46 -5.10
N VAL A 26 6.09 -8.75 -5.15
CA VAL A 26 5.13 -9.35 -4.21
C VAL A 26 5.83 -10.41 -3.38
N TYR A 27 5.65 -10.32 -2.06
CA TYR A 27 6.21 -11.25 -1.11
C TYR A 27 5.10 -11.90 -0.31
N PHE A 28 5.10 -13.23 -0.24
CA PHE A 28 4.17 -13.99 0.58
C PHE A 28 4.88 -14.59 1.78
N ALA A 29 4.23 -14.55 2.93
CA ALA A 29 4.59 -15.37 4.08
C ALA A 29 3.71 -16.61 4.07
N THR A 30 4.31 -17.80 4.11
CA THR A 30 3.60 -19.08 4.15
C THR A 30 3.81 -19.77 5.49
N ASP A 31 2.76 -20.42 6.00
CA ASP A 31 2.89 -21.34 7.12
C ASP A 31 3.47 -22.68 6.63
N ASP A 32 4.62 -23.09 7.13
CA ASP A 32 5.34 -24.27 6.63
C ASP A 32 4.55 -25.57 6.77
N ASN A 33 3.69 -25.68 7.79
CA ASN A 33 2.92 -26.91 8.03
C ASN A 33 1.75 -27.07 7.07
N THR A 34 1.05 -25.97 6.80
CA THR A 34 -0.20 -25.97 6.01
C THR A 34 -0.01 -25.47 4.58
N GLN A 35 1.15 -24.87 4.27
CA GLN A 35 1.46 -24.18 3.02
C GLN A 35 0.49 -23.02 2.72
N GLN A 36 -0.26 -22.55 3.72
CA GLN A 36 -1.19 -21.44 3.56
C GLN A 36 -0.45 -20.11 3.56
N VAL A 37 -0.87 -19.19 2.68
CA VAL A 37 -0.43 -17.80 2.71
C VAL A 37 -1.04 -17.12 3.94
N VAL A 38 -0.18 -16.62 4.83
CA VAL A 38 -0.54 -15.98 6.11
C VAL A 38 -0.16 -14.50 6.17
N GLY A 39 0.54 -14.00 5.16
CA GLY A 39 0.86 -12.59 5.01
C GLY A 39 1.30 -12.24 3.59
N VAL A 40 1.21 -10.96 3.25
CA VAL A 40 1.61 -10.44 1.95
C VAL A 40 2.20 -9.05 2.09
N ALA A 41 3.21 -8.74 1.27
CA ALA A 41 3.68 -7.38 1.03
C ALA A 41 3.75 -7.11 -0.48
N VAL A 42 3.27 -5.95 -0.91
CA VAL A 42 3.32 -5.49 -2.30
C VAL A 42 4.10 -4.18 -2.36
N TRP A 43 5.24 -4.22 -3.02
CA TRP A 43 6.15 -3.09 -3.19
C TRP A 43 6.22 -2.69 -4.65
N PHE A 44 6.48 -1.42 -4.91
CA PHE A 44 6.87 -0.93 -6.22
C PHE A 44 8.27 -0.29 -6.10
N PRO A 45 9.23 -0.69 -6.94
CA PRO A 45 10.56 -0.11 -6.93
C PRO A 45 10.55 1.31 -7.52
N PRO A 46 11.64 2.08 -7.32
CA PRO A 46 11.77 3.39 -7.95
C PRO A 46 11.53 3.36 -9.46
N GLY A 47 10.82 4.36 -9.97
CA GLY A 47 10.38 4.49 -11.36
C GLY A 47 9.10 3.72 -11.69
N LYS A 48 8.44 3.07 -10.73
CA LYS A 48 7.17 2.36 -10.90
C LYS A 48 6.12 2.80 -9.89
N SER A 49 4.86 2.69 -10.27
CA SER A 49 3.74 2.91 -9.35
C SER A 49 2.57 1.97 -9.62
N LEU A 50 1.81 1.69 -8.57
CA LEU A 50 0.59 0.90 -8.64
C LEU A 50 -0.44 1.55 -9.58
N PHE A 51 -0.96 0.77 -10.53
CA PHE A 51 -1.99 1.16 -11.50
C PHE A 51 -1.57 2.29 -12.48
N GLU A 52 -0.27 2.54 -12.61
CA GLU A 52 0.29 3.56 -13.51
C GLU A 52 -0.05 3.28 -14.99
N SER A 53 0.17 2.03 -15.43
CA SER A 53 -0.03 1.65 -16.84
C SER A 53 -1.41 1.05 -17.09
N GLU A 54 -1.90 1.19 -18.33
CA GLU A 54 -3.12 0.49 -18.80
C GLU A 54 -3.01 -1.02 -18.62
N GLY A 55 -1.82 -1.60 -18.86
CA GLY A 55 -1.58 -3.03 -18.65
C GLY A 55 -1.78 -3.45 -17.20
N GLN A 56 -1.36 -2.64 -16.22
CA GLN A 56 -1.63 -2.91 -14.81
C GLN A 56 -3.11 -2.77 -14.47
N ARG A 57 -3.77 -1.71 -14.96
CA ARG A 57 -5.18 -1.45 -14.65
C ARG A 57 -6.12 -2.49 -15.24
N GLY A 58 -5.84 -2.95 -16.46
CA GLY A 58 -6.57 -4.00 -17.15
C GLY A 58 -6.56 -5.36 -16.44
N LEU A 59 -5.67 -5.56 -15.45
CA LEU A 59 -5.63 -6.79 -14.63
C LEU A 59 -6.71 -6.86 -13.53
N GLY A 60 -7.63 -5.89 -13.50
CA GLY A 60 -8.85 -5.93 -12.69
C GLY A 60 -9.22 -4.62 -12.02
N PHE A 61 -8.36 -3.61 -12.05
CA PHE A 61 -8.67 -2.30 -11.46
C PHE A 61 -9.76 -1.57 -12.25
N ASP A 62 -9.70 -1.59 -13.59
CA ASP A 62 -10.74 -0.94 -14.40
C ASP A 62 -12.11 -1.60 -14.19
N ASP A 63 -12.16 -2.94 -14.13
CA ASP A 63 -13.38 -3.70 -13.80
C ASP A 63 -13.90 -3.34 -12.40
N PHE A 64 -13.01 -3.24 -11.41
CA PHE A 64 -13.36 -2.76 -10.07
C PHE A 64 -13.99 -1.36 -10.11
N MET A 65 -13.39 -0.41 -10.83
CA MET A 65 -13.89 0.96 -10.93
C MET A 65 -15.30 1.05 -11.53
N THR A 66 -15.64 0.17 -12.48
CA THR A 66 -17.00 0.13 -13.07
C THR A 66 -18.08 -0.40 -12.11
N LYS A 67 -17.69 -1.11 -11.05
CA LYS A 67 -18.60 -1.69 -10.06
C LYS A 67 -18.86 -0.77 -8.88
N LEU A 68 -18.14 0.34 -8.76
CA LEU A 68 -18.32 1.29 -7.67
C LEU A 68 -19.65 2.04 -7.78
N SER A 69 -20.23 2.36 -6.62
CA SER A 69 -21.33 3.32 -6.58
C SER A 69 -20.87 4.68 -7.14
N PRO A 70 -21.78 5.49 -7.72
CA PRO A 70 -21.43 6.82 -8.22
C PRO A 70 -20.73 7.70 -7.17
N GLU A 71 -21.19 7.63 -5.91
CA GLU A 71 -20.58 8.34 -4.79
C GLU A 71 -19.14 7.89 -4.53
N THR A 72 -18.88 6.59 -4.52
CA THR A 72 -17.53 6.05 -4.26
C THR A 72 -16.59 6.34 -5.42
N SER A 73 -17.09 6.25 -6.65
CA SER A 73 -16.32 6.61 -7.85
C SER A 73 -15.96 8.10 -7.89
N ALA A 74 -16.91 8.97 -7.50
CA ALA A 74 -16.66 10.39 -7.34
C ALA A 74 -15.65 10.67 -6.23
N PHE A 75 -15.73 9.96 -5.09
CA PHE A 75 -14.73 10.06 -4.03
C PHE A 75 -13.33 9.71 -4.54
N TRP A 76 -13.18 8.61 -5.31
CA TRP A 76 -11.88 8.25 -5.90
C TRP A 76 -11.31 9.36 -6.78
N SER A 77 -12.12 9.88 -7.71
CA SER A 77 -11.67 10.81 -8.75
C SER A 77 -11.47 12.24 -8.23
N ASN A 78 -12.35 12.70 -7.33
CA ASN A 78 -12.44 14.11 -6.95
C ASN A 78 -11.80 14.41 -5.59
N ALA A 79 -11.67 13.41 -4.73
CA ALA A 79 -11.12 13.58 -3.39
C ALA A 79 -9.86 12.76 -3.19
N TYR A 80 -9.95 11.42 -3.26
CA TYR A 80 -8.84 10.54 -2.90
C TYR A 80 -7.58 10.81 -3.73
N VAL A 81 -7.65 10.64 -5.06
CA VAL A 81 -6.46 10.78 -5.91
C VAL A 81 -5.86 12.19 -5.83
N PRO A 82 -6.62 13.29 -6.07
CA PRO A 82 -6.03 14.63 -6.06
C PRO A 82 -5.48 15.06 -4.71
N VAL A 83 -6.17 14.72 -3.61
CA VAL A 83 -5.75 15.14 -2.26
C VAL A 83 -4.54 14.33 -1.79
N VAL A 84 -4.56 13.00 -1.99
CA VAL A 84 -3.48 12.13 -1.55
C VAL A 84 -2.22 12.35 -2.38
N ASP A 85 -2.32 12.50 -3.70
CA ASP A 85 -1.16 12.74 -4.56
C ASP A 85 -0.48 14.06 -4.22
N LYS A 86 -1.27 15.15 -4.10
CA LYS A 86 -0.74 16.46 -3.69
C LYS A 86 -0.05 16.39 -2.33
N PHE A 87 -0.67 15.73 -1.36
CA PHE A 87 -0.10 15.59 -0.03
C PHE A 87 1.19 14.75 -0.04
N LEU A 88 1.26 13.69 -0.85
CA LEU A 88 2.46 12.90 -1.02
C LEU A 88 3.58 13.70 -1.67
N GLU A 89 3.30 14.54 -2.66
CA GLU A 89 4.29 15.46 -3.26
C GLU A 89 4.80 16.49 -2.25
N GLU A 90 3.92 17.05 -1.41
CA GLU A 90 4.31 18.00 -0.36
C GLU A 90 5.23 17.37 0.69
N VAL A 91 5.03 16.09 1.02
CA VAL A 91 5.78 15.40 2.08
C VAL A 91 7.04 14.69 1.57
N LEU A 92 6.95 14.03 0.41
CA LEU A 92 8.04 13.24 -0.16
C LEU A 92 8.83 13.99 -1.24
N GLY A 93 8.36 15.17 -1.64
CA GLY A 93 8.89 15.91 -2.78
C GLY A 93 8.27 15.48 -4.11
N ALA A 94 8.61 16.21 -5.17
CA ALA A 94 8.17 15.90 -6.53
C ALA A 94 8.55 14.45 -6.90
N ASP A 95 7.58 13.70 -7.44
CA ASP A 95 7.71 12.28 -7.76
C ASP A 95 8.15 11.39 -6.58
N GLY A 96 7.99 11.83 -5.32
CA GLY A 96 8.56 11.14 -4.16
C GLY A 96 8.09 9.69 -3.99
N THR A 97 6.85 9.38 -4.37
CA THR A 97 6.34 7.99 -4.43
C THR A 97 7.06 7.15 -5.47
N ARG A 98 7.36 7.72 -6.64
CA ARG A 98 8.12 7.06 -7.72
C ARG A 98 9.61 7.02 -7.46
N ASN A 99 10.13 7.92 -6.63
CA ASN A 99 11.54 7.95 -6.27
C ASN A 99 11.87 7.09 -5.04
N SER A 100 10.86 6.39 -4.47
CA SER A 100 11.00 5.52 -3.31
C SER A 100 10.75 4.06 -3.66
N GLN A 101 11.26 3.16 -2.81
CA GLN A 101 10.75 1.80 -2.71
C GLN A 101 9.41 1.88 -1.96
N TYR A 102 8.31 1.96 -2.70
CA TYR A 102 7.00 2.30 -2.15
C TYR A 102 6.21 1.05 -1.76
N LEU A 103 5.73 0.97 -0.52
CA LEU A 103 4.90 -0.14 -0.03
C LEU A 103 3.41 0.22 -0.19
N ASN A 104 2.73 -0.49 -1.08
CA ASN A 104 1.30 -0.29 -1.31
C ASN A 104 0.42 -1.15 -0.41
N GLN A 105 0.84 -2.37 -0.10
CA GLN A 105 0.06 -3.28 0.75
C GLN A 105 0.95 -4.07 1.69
N LEU A 106 0.56 -4.14 2.96
CA LEU A 106 1.11 -5.05 3.95
C LEU A 106 -0.03 -5.61 4.78
N ALA A 107 -0.18 -6.92 4.76
CA ALA A 107 -1.22 -7.61 5.51
C ALA A 107 -0.71 -8.89 6.15
N THR A 108 -1.31 -9.23 7.29
CA THR A 108 -1.10 -10.50 7.98
C THR A 108 -2.48 -11.01 8.40
N ASP A 109 -2.74 -12.28 8.13
CA ASP A 109 -3.96 -12.96 8.57
C ASP A 109 -4.15 -12.72 10.08
N PRO A 110 -5.33 -12.28 10.54
CA PRO A 110 -5.59 -11.99 11.95
C PRO A 110 -5.18 -13.11 12.91
N ARG A 111 -5.31 -14.39 12.51
CA ARG A 111 -4.95 -15.57 13.32
C ARG A 111 -3.43 -15.73 13.49
N PHE A 112 -2.65 -15.07 12.65
CA PHE A 112 -1.20 -15.13 12.60
C PHE A 112 -0.54 -13.79 12.98
N GLN A 113 -1.32 -12.76 13.31
CA GLN A 113 -0.80 -11.49 13.80
C GLN A 113 -0.03 -11.66 15.12
N ARG A 114 0.83 -10.68 15.42
CA ARG A 114 1.71 -10.65 16.63
C ARG A 114 2.78 -11.75 16.67
N LYS A 115 3.03 -12.43 15.54
CA LYS A 115 4.10 -13.44 15.38
C LYS A 115 5.31 -12.93 14.58
N GLY A 116 5.45 -11.61 14.39
CA GLY A 116 6.56 -11.01 13.65
C GLY A 116 6.47 -11.10 12.12
N ILE A 117 5.39 -11.65 11.55
CA ILE A 117 5.24 -11.85 10.08
C ILE A 117 5.35 -10.55 9.29
N ALA A 118 4.63 -9.51 9.69
CA ALA A 118 4.69 -8.21 9.02
C ALA A 118 6.10 -7.60 9.08
N THR A 119 6.78 -7.71 10.23
CA THR A 119 8.18 -7.26 10.40
C THR A 119 9.12 -8.05 9.50
N MET A 120 8.94 -9.38 9.41
CA MET A 120 9.71 -10.23 8.51
C MET A 120 9.54 -9.81 7.05
N LEU A 121 8.29 -9.61 6.59
CA LEU A 121 8.01 -9.17 5.22
C LEU A 121 8.66 -7.82 4.88
N LEU A 122 8.66 -6.86 5.82
CA LEU A 122 9.38 -5.59 5.65
C LEU A 122 10.89 -5.83 5.55
N LYS A 123 11.44 -6.62 6.49
CA LYS A 123 12.87 -6.93 6.56
C LYS A 123 13.37 -7.61 5.30
N THR A 124 12.59 -8.51 4.69
CA THR A 124 12.93 -9.17 3.42
C THR A 124 13.29 -8.17 2.33
N VAL A 125 12.59 -7.03 2.24
CA VAL A 125 12.91 -6.00 1.26
C VAL A 125 14.02 -5.06 1.74
N HIS A 126 14.05 -4.71 3.03
CA HIS A 126 15.13 -3.88 3.59
C HIS A 126 16.50 -4.53 3.44
N ASP A 127 16.59 -5.83 3.70
CA ASP A 127 17.84 -6.61 3.65
C ASP A 127 18.46 -6.62 2.25
N LYS A 128 17.66 -6.51 1.18
CA LYS A 128 18.17 -6.41 -0.21
C LYS A 128 19.10 -5.21 -0.40
N PHE A 129 18.96 -4.19 0.43
CA PHE A 129 19.70 -2.94 0.33
C PHE A 129 20.59 -2.69 1.56
N ALA A 130 20.77 -3.70 2.44
CA ALA A 130 21.53 -3.55 3.68
C ALA A 130 23.01 -3.17 3.44
N ASP A 131 23.60 -3.69 2.36
CA ASP A 131 24.99 -3.42 1.97
C ASP A 131 25.10 -2.33 0.88
N SER A 132 24.01 -1.61 0.59
CA SER A 132 24.02 -0.52 -0.39
C SER A 132 24.60 0.75 0.23
N ASP A 133 25.56 1.39 -0.46
CA ASP A 133 26.06 2.73 -0.08
C ASP A 133 24.97 3.81 -0.22
N THR A 134 23.98 3.56 -1.08
CA THR A 134 22.84 4.44 -1.35
C THR A 134 21.54 3.63 -1.37
N PRO A 135 20.98 3.23 -0.21
CA PRO A 135 19.71 2.53 -0.17
C PRO A 135 18.58 3.44 -0.67
N PRO A 136 17.52 2.89 -1.29
CA PRO A 136 16.36 3.69 -1.67
C PRO A 136 15.65 4.22 -0.42
N LEU A 137 14.93 5.34 -0.57
CA LEU A 137 13.96 5.75 0.44
C LEU A 137 12.84 4.71 0.51
N PHE A 138 12.54 4.14 1.67
CA PHE A 138 11.35 3.31 1.83
C PHE A 138 10.20 4.21 2.27
N ALA A 139 9.07 4.23 1.54
CA ALA A 139 7.94 5.09 1.85
C ALA A 139 6.60 4.35 1.76
N HIS A 140 5.61 4.79 2.54
CA HIS A 140 4.23 4.32 2.46
C HIS A 140 3.27 5.20 3.27
N CYS A 141 1.98 4.90 3.15
CA CYS A 141 0.93 5.47 4.00
C CYS A 141 0.36 4.44 4.97
N ALA A 142 0.04 4.87 6.18
CA ALA A 142 -0.83 4.15 7.12
C ALA A 142 -2.20 4.83 7.20
N ALA A 143 -3.27 4.04 7.21
CA ALA A 143 -4.66 4.52 7.29
C ALA A 143 -5.19 4.64 8.73
N ASN A 144 -4.33 4.43 9.74
CA ASN A 144 -4.67 4.58 11.16
C ASN A 144 -3.40 4.64 12.04
N GLU A 145 -3.56 5.22 13.23
CA GLU A 145 -2.49 5.40 14.23
C GLU A 145 -1.89 4.09 14.75
N LYS A 146 -2.68 3.00 14.81
CA LYS A 146 -2.19 1.69 15.27
C LYS A 146 -1.15 1.14 14.29
N ASN A 147 -1.39 1.28 13.00
CA ASN A 147 -0.46 0.86 11.95
C ASN A 147 0.77 1.79 11.90
N ALA A 148 0.59 3.11 12.05
CA ALA A 148 1.71 4.05 12.14
C ALA A 148 2.68 3.66 13.25
N ARG A 149 2.18 3.42 14.48
CA ARG A 149 3.00 2.93 15.60
C ARG A 149 3.71 1.60 15.33
N PHE A 150 3.08 0.70 14.58
CA PHE A 150 3.74 -0.55 14.17
C PHE A 150 4.94 -0.25 13.26
N TYR A 151 4.77 0.63 12.27
CA TYR A 151 5.85 1.01 11.36
C TYR A 151 6.97 1.77 12.09
N GLU A 152 6.65 2.67 13.02
CA GLU A 152 7.65 3.32 13.88
C GLU A 152 8.48 2.28 14.66
N SER A 153 7.85 1.23 15.18
CA SER A 153 8.56 0.13 15.84
C SER A 153 9.49 -0.67 14.90
N CYS A 154 9.29 -0.55 13.58
CA CYS A 154 10.15 -1.12 12.54
C CYS A 154 11.21 -0.12 12.02
N GLY A 155 11.34 1.05 12.66
CA GLY A 155 12.34 2.08 12.33
C GLY A 155 11.88 3.12 11.31
N TYR A 156 10.59 3.18 10.98
CA TYR A 156 10.05 4.27 10.16
C TYR A 156 9.83 5.54 10.97
N THR A 157 9.82 6.69 10.30
CA THR A 157 9.51 7.99 10.87
C THR A 157 8.28 8.57 10.18
N VAL A 158 7.32 9.07 10.96
CA VAL A 158 6.18 9.84 10.42
C VAL A 158 6.68 11.15 9.82
N ARG A 159 6.30 11.42 8.57
CA ARG A 159 6.69 12.64 7.82
C ARG A 159 5.56 13.65 7.68
N GLY A 160 4.31 13.20 7.73
CA GLY A 160 3.15 14.08 7.66
C GLY A 160 1.85 13.30 7.85
N GLN A 161 0.77 14.03 8.10
CA GLN A 161 -0.56 13.46 8.21
C GLN A 161 -1.63 14.43 7.72
N ILE A 162 -2.63 13.89 7.03
CA ILE A 162 -3.90 14.57 6.73
C ILE A 162 -5.08 13.72 7.18
N HIS A 163 -6.26 14.34 7.31
CA HIS A 163 -7.53 13.62 7.43
C HIS A 163 -8.23 13.62 6.08
N LEU A 164 -8.74 12.46 5.66
CA LEU A 164 -9.48 12.32 4.41
C LEU A 164 -10.90 11.87 4.71
N ASP A 165 -11.87 12.73 4.37
CA ASP A 165 -13.30 12.46 4.53
C ASP A 165 -13.78 11.53 3.41
N ALA A 166 -14.17 10.31 3.78
CA ALA A 166 -14.72 9.33 2.85
C ALA A 166 -16.22 9.10 3.10
N PRO A 167 -16.99 8.64 2.10
CA PRO A 167 -18.43 8.38 2.23
C PRO A 167 -18.82 7.49 3.43
N THR A 168 -17.94 6.56 3.79
CA THR A 168 -18.16 5.58 4.87
C THR A 168 -17.47 5.95 6.18
N GLY A 169 -17.02 7.20 6.32
CA GLY A 169 -16.27 7.68 7.48
C GLY A 169 -14.82 8.03 7.14
N GLY A 170 -14.38 9.18 7.64
CA GLY A 170 -13.04 9.70 7.41
C GLY A 170 -11.94 8.92 8.14
N TYR A 171 -10.73 8.99 7.61
CA TYR A 171 -9.56 8.31 8.16
C TYR A 171 -8.29 9.14 7.92
N PRO A 172 -7.25 8.97 8.76
CA PRO A 172 -5.99 9.65 8.53
C PRO A 172 -5.21 8.99 7.38
N VAL A 173 -4.48 9.80 6.62
CA VAL A 173 -3.42 9.34 5.72
C VAL A 173 -2.11 9.80 6.33
N ILE A 174 -1.33 8.85 6.85
CA ILE A 174 -0.10 9.12 7.60
C ILE A 174 1.07 8.65 6.74
N VAL A 175 1.92 9.55 6.27
CA VAL A 175 3.10 9.20 5.47
C VAL A 175 4.24 8.83 6.40
N LEU A 176 4.88 7.69 6.13
CA LEU A 176 6.04 7.22 6.86
C LEU A 176 7.19 6.90 5.91
N THR A 177 8.41 7.18 6.35
CA THR A 177 9.63 6.86 5.59
C THR A 177 10.70 6.19 6.45
N LYS A 178 11.58 5.41 5.81
CA LYS A 178 12.80 4.87 6.40
C LYS A 178 13.96 5.04 5.42
#